data_AF-I9WZ60-F1
#
_entry.id   AF-I9WZ60-F1
#
_cell.length_a   1.000
_cell.length_b   1.000
_cell.length_c   1.000
_cell.angle_alpha   90.00
_cell.angle_beta   90.00
_cell.angle_gamma   90.00
#
_symmetry.space_group_name_H-M   'P 1'
#
loop_
_entity.id
_entity.type
_entity.pdbx_description
1 polymer ?
#
loop_
_entity_poly.entity_id
_entity_poly.type
_entity_poly.pdbx_seq_one_letter_code
_entity_poly.pdbx_strand_id
1 'polypeptide(L)'
;MQAFHILVDDAALVRKALKVDDLSEEFGAVAHLDRMWVDPAVRGRGLGLRLMREAQHALGRSGLLVVLKAHPDGDKVANTALLKLAAYYLSDKQLDFKAVSKSKRPGWLVGSWHEPLVNEDDSTFYYLD
;
A
#
# COMPACT_ATOMS: atom_id res chain seq x y z
N MET A 1 15.28 4.73 0.30
CA MET A 1 16.06 4.01 -0.72
C MET A 1 15.55 2.60 -1.03
N GLN A 2 14.98 1.83 -0.10
CA GLN A 2 14.51 0.46 -0.38
C GLN A 2 13.36 0.34 -1.40
N ALA A 3 12.49 1.35 -1.51
CA ALA A 3 11.43 1.34 -2.52
C ALA A 3 11.97 1.34 -3.96
N PHE A 4 13.08 2.06 -4.20
CA PHE A 4 13.76 2.06 -5.50
C PHE A 4 14.30 0.67 -5.84
N HIS A 5 14.81 -0.07 -4.84
CA HIS A 5 15.28 -1.44 -5.06
C HIS A 5 14.17 -2.39 -5.53
N ILE A 6 12.92 -2.20 -5.10
CA ILE A 6 11.82 -3.05 -5.58
C ILE A 6 11.45 -2.75 -7.03
N LEU A 7 11.55 -1.49 -7.44
CA LEU A 7 11.27 -1.09 -8.82
C LEU A 7 12.39 -1.49 -9.78
N VAL A 8 13.64 -1.54 -9.31
CA VAL A 8 14.81 -1.88 -10.14
C VAL A 8 15.15 -3.37 -10.05
N ASP A 9 15.41 -3.87 -8.84
CA ASP A 9 15.92 -5.22 -8.62
C ASP A 9 14.82 -6.29 -8.67
N ASP A 10 13.58 -5.91 -8.34
CA ASP A 10 12.43 -6.83 -8.24
C ASP A 10 11.30 -6.53 -9.22
N ALA A 11 11.59 -5.79 -10.31
CA ALA A 11 10.58 -5.40 -11.30
C ALA A 11 9.72 -6.59 -11.79
N ALA A 12 10.33 -7.76 -11.99
CA ALA A 12 9.62 -8.97 -12.40
C ALA A 12 8.59 -9.47 -11.36
N LEU A 13 8.86 -9.28 -10.06
CA LEU A 13 7.91 -9.62 -9.00
C LEU A 13 6.74 -8.62 -8.99
N VAL A 14 7.02 -7.33 -9.20
CA VAL A 14 5.99 -6.29 -9.30
C VAL A 14 5.08 -6.54 -10.51
N ARG A 15 5.66 -6.80 -11.69
CA ARG A 15 4.93 -7.18 -12.91
C ARG A 15 4.02 -8.39 -12.68
N LYS A 16 4.56 -9.43 -12.05
CA LYS A 16 3.78 -10.63 -11.70
C LYS A 16 2.63 -10.32 -10.75
N ALA A 17 2.86 -9.47 -9.74
CA ALA A 17 1.85 -9.10 -8.75
C ALA A 17 0.69 -8.31 -9.39
N LEU A 18 1.01 -7.39 -10.30
CA LEU A 18 0.05 -6.52 -10.99
C LEU A 18 -0.50 -7.13 -12.29
N LYS A 19 0.08 -8.23 -12.77
CA LYS A 19 -0.25 -8.90 -14.04
C LYS A 19 -0.10 -8.00 -15.26
N VAL A 20 1.03 -7.30 -15.34
CA VAL A 20 1.38 -6.41 -16.46
C VAL A 20 2.67 -6.86 -17.12
N ASP A 21 2.80 -6.62 -18.42
CA ASP A 21 3.95 -7.07 -19.22
C ASP A 21 5.16 -6.14 -19.07
N ASP A 22 4.93 -4.82 -19.01
CA ASP A 22 5.95 -3.80 -18.79
C ASP A 22 5.46 -2.73 -17.80
N LEU A 23 6.31 -2.35 -16.83
CA LEU A 23 5.96 -1.35 -15.82
C LEU A 23 6.04 0.08 -16.37
N SER A 24 6.96 0.35 -17.30
CA SER A 24 7.18 1.67 -17.88
C SER A 24 6.14 2.04 -18.93
N GLU A 25 5.55 1.05 -19.60
CA GLU A 25 4.41 1.28 -20.50
C GLU A 25 3.11 1.55 -19.72
N GLU A 26 2.89 0.83 -18.61
CA GLU A 26 1.67 0.96 -17.82
C GLU A 26 1.71 2.17 -16.86
N PHE A 27 2.88 2.48 -16.27
CA PHE A 27 2.99 3.43 -15.18
C PHE A 27 3.88 4.63 -15.53
N GLY A 28 3.26 5.81 -15.64
CA GLY A 28 3.95 7.09 -15.82
C GLY A 28 4.32 7.80 -14.51
N ALA A 29 3.81 7.34 -13.37
CA ALA A 29 4.09 7.93 -12.07
C ALA A 29 4.18 6.89 -10.95
N VAL A 30 4.94 7.22 -9.90
CA VAL A 30 5.09 6.38 -8.72
C VAL A 30 4.76 7.18 -7.45
N ALA A 31 3.92 6.61 -6.58
CA ALA A 31 3.72 7.08 -5.22
C ALA A 31 4.29 6.06 -4.23
N HIS A 32 5.25 6.47 -3.40
CA HIS A 32 5.77 5.65 -2.31
C HIS A 32 5.15 6.08 -0.99
N LEU A 33 4.31 5.22 -0.41
CA LEU A 33 3.73 5.39 0.91
C LEU A 33 4.72 4.87 1.96
N ASP A 34 5.66 5.73 2.36
CA ASP A 34 6.78 5.35 3.24
C ASP A 34 6.34 5.08 4.68
N ARG A 35 5.42 5.89 5.21
CA ARG A 35 4.96 5.80 6.60
C ARG A 35 3.48 6.10 6.72
N MET A 36 2.78 5.29 7.50
CA MET A 36 1.46 5.57 8.04
C MET A 36 1.49 5.28 9.53
N TRP A 37 0.86 6.16 10.31
CA TRP A 37 0.77 6.01 11.75
C TRP A 37 -0.62 6.43 12.22
N VAL A 38 -1.27 5.53 12.96
CA VAL A 38 -2.40 5.80 13.85
C VAL A 38 -1.95 5.81 15.31
N ASP A 39 -2.29 6.86 16.05
CA ASP A 39 -2.04 6.99 17.50
C ASP A 39 -2.46 5.69 18.22
N PRO A 40 -1.58 5.09 19.06
CA PRO A 40 -1.90 3.87 19.81
C PRO A 40 -3.24 3.88 20.55
N ALA A 41 -3.66 5.03 21.10
CA ALA A 41 -4.89 5.17 21.87
C ALA A 41 -6.17 4.92 21.04
N VAL A 42 -6.07 5.04 19.71
CA VAL A 42 -7.23 4.93 18.79
C VAL A 42 -7.07 3.80 17.77
N ARG A 43 -6.09 2.90 17.97
CA ARG A 43 -5.91 1.71 17.12
C ARG A 43 -7.06 0.73 17.28
N GLY A 44 -7.18 -0.18 16.30
CA GLY A 44 -8.23 -1.20 16.27
C GLY A 44 -9.56 -0.73 15.69
N ARG A 45 -9.64 0.56 15.28
CA ARG A 45 -10.88 1.19 14.81
C ARG A 45 -10.91 1.44 13.30
N GLY A 46 -10.11 0.72 12.52
CA GLY A 46 -10.09 0.84 11.04
C GLY A 46 -9.38 2.08 10.47
N LEU A 47 -8.94 3.03 11.31
CA LEU A 47 -8.33 4.30 10.88
C LEU A 47 -7.15 4.17 9.92
N GLY A 48 -6.34 3.11 10.05
CA GLY A 48 -5.23 2.89 9.15
C GLY A 48 -5.66 2.61 7.71
N LEU A 49 -6.75 1.86 7.52
CA LEU A 49 -7.32 1.62 6.19
C LEU A 49 -7.98 2.88 5.64
N ARG A 50 -8.74 3.58 6.48
CA ARG A 50 -9.33 4.87 6.09
C ARG A 50 -8.28 5.85 5.60
N LEU A 51 -7.16 6.03 6.32
CA LEU A 51 -6.06 6.89 5.85
C LEU A 51 -5.49 6.45 4.50
N MET A 52 -5.41 5.15 4.22
CA MET A 52 -4.97 4.65 2.92
C MET A 52 -6.01 4.93 1.81
N ARG A 53 -7.31 4.87 2.14
CA ARG A 53 -8.39 5.22 1.20
C ARG A 53 -8.40 6.70 0.88
N GLU A 54 -8.18 7.55 1.89
CA GLU A 54 -7.97 9.00 1.69
C GLU A 54 -6.75 9.27 0.81
N ALA A 55 -5.66 8.51 0.98
CA ALA A 55 -4.50 8.60 0.09
C ALA A 55 -4.83 8.17 -1.34
N GLN A 56 -5.64 7.13 -1.54
CA GLN A 56 -6.12 6.71 -2.86
C GLN A 56 -7.01 7.78 -3.50
N HIS A 57 -7.92 8.37 -2.72
CA HIS A 57 -8.73 9.48 -3.17
C HIS A 57 -7.88 10.68 -3.60
N ALA A 58 -6.88 11.07 -2.80
CA ALA A 58 -6.05 12.24 -3.07
C ALA A 58 -5.06 12.04 -4.22
N LEU A 59 -4.53 10.83 -4.41
CA LEU A 59 -3.41 10.57 -5.33
C LEU A 59 -3.83 9.88 -6.63
N GLY A 60 -4.96 9.14 -6.62
CA GLY A 60 -5.40 8.28 -7.71
C GLY A 60 -5.44 9.00 -9.05
N ARG A 61 -4.79 8.40 -10.05
CA ARG A 61 -4.69 8.96 -11.40
C ARG A 61 -4.19 7.89 -12.37
N SER A 62 -4.54 8.02 -13.65
CA SER A 62 -4.11 7.07 -14.68
C SER A 62 -2.58 6.92 -14.68
N GLY A 63 -2.11 5.67 -14.78
CA GLY A 63 -0.69 5.32 -14.77
C GLY A 63 0.03 5.50 -13.43
N LEU A 64 -0.68 5.54 -12.29
CA LEU A 64 -0.06 5.59 -10.97
C LEU A 64 0.24 4.20 -10.40
N LEU A 65 1.52 3.90 -10.25
CA LEU A 65 2.02 2.80 -9.42
C LEU A 65 2.16 3.26 -7.97
N VAL A 66 1.57 2.51 -7.05
CA VAL A 66 1.70 2.77 -5.62
C VAL A 66 2.55 1.68 -5.00
N VAL A 67 3.49 2.08 -4.15
CA VAL A 67 4.37 1.16 -3.41
C VAL A 67 4.23 1.46 -1.93
N LEU A 68 4.02 0.42 -1.12
CA LEU A 68 3.87 0.51 0.33
C LEU A 68 4.74 -0.54 1.01
N LYS A 69 5.54 -0.12 1.99
CA LYS A 69 6.15 -1.02 2.97
C LYS A 69 5.24 -1.05 4.20
N ALA A 70 4.66 -2.21 4.49
CA ALA A 70 3.63 -2.33 5.52
C ALA A 70 4.08 -1.82 6.90
N HIS A 71 5.36 -2.00 7.25
CA HIS A 71 5.95 -1.49 8.49
C HIS A 71 7.04 -0.46 8.20
N PRO A 72 6.94 0.78 8.73
CA PRO A 72 7.89 1.85 8.44
C PRO A 72 9.31 1.54 8.94
N ASP A 73 9.45 0.91 10.11
CA ASP A 73 10.77 0.52 10.68
C ASP A 73 11.28 -0.87 10.24
N GLY A 74 10.77 -1.39 9.11
CA GLY A 74 10.76 -2.82 8.78
C GLY A 74 12.12 -3.54 8.61
N ASP A 75 13.25 -2.90 8.89
CA ASP A 75 14.57 -3.55 8.90
C ASP A 75 14.87 -4.23 10.25
N LYS A 76 14.17 -3.81 11.31
CA LYS A 76 14.32 -4.36 12.68
C LYS A 76 13.10 -5.17 13.12
N VAL A 77 12.22 -5.53 12.18
CA VAL A 77 10.91 -6.13 12.47
C VAL A 77 10.86 -7.54 11.92
N ALA A 78 10.34 -8.48 12.72
CA ALA A 78 10.19 -9.86 12.30
C ALA A 78 9.26 -9.99 11.08
N ASN A 79 9.59 -10.90 10.16
CA ASN A 79 8.79 -11.17 8.96
C ASN A 79 7.32 -11.48 9.27
N THR A 80 7.02 -12.13 10.39
CA THR A 80 5.65 -12.43 10.83
C THR A 80 4.84 -11.15 11.09
N ALA A 81 5.45 -10.13 11.70
CA ALA A 81 4.80 -8.83 11.93
C ALA A 81 4.61 -8.05 10.62
N LEU A 82 5.61 -8.09 9.72
CA LEU A 82 5.50 -7.51 8.36
C LEU A 82 4.32 -8.12 7.59
N LEU A 83 4.21 -9.46 7.61
CA LEU A 83 3.13 -10.18 6.92
C LEU A 83 1.76 -9.93 7.56
N LYS A 84 1.68 -9.83 8.89
CA LYS A 84 0.44 -9.49 9.60
C LYS A 84 -0.07 -8.12 9.18
N LEU A 85 0.81 -7.12 9.12
CA LEU A 85 0.43 -5.76 8.76
C LEU A 85 0.14 -5.63 7.25
N ALA A 86 0.86 -6.36 6.40
CA ALA A 86 0.49 -6.48 4.99
C ALA A 86 -0.90 -7.10 4.80
N ALA A 87 -1.23 -8.15 5.55
CA ALA A 87 -2.55 -8.78 5.50
C ALA A 87 -3.68 -7.82 5.90
N TYR A 88 -3.40 -6.90 6.84
CA TYR A 88 -4.34 -5.84 7.21
C TYR A 88 -4.65 -4.92 6.03
N TYR A 89 -3.65 -4.38 5.33
CA TYR A 89 -3.89 -3.54 4.14
C TYR A 89 -4.56 -4.31 2.99
N LEU A 90 -4.17 -5.57 2.79
CA LEU A 90 -4.77 -6.46 1.77
C LEU A 90 -6.23 -6.82 2.06
N SER A 91 -6.71 -6.63 3.29
CA SER A 91 -8.09 -6.92 3.65
C SER A 91 -9.09 -5.90 3.09
N ASP A 92 -8.62 -4.69 2.75
CA ASP A 92 -9.45 -3.68 2.11
C ASP A 92 -9.39 -3.86 0.58
N LYS A 93 -10.52 -4.29 0.01
CA LYS A 93 -10.63 -4.57 -1.42
C LYS A 93 -10.55 -3.31 -2.28
N GLN A 94 -10.91 -2.14 -1.74
CA GLN A 94 -10.90 -0.88 -2.50
C GLN A 94 -9.47 -0.44 -2.81
N LEU A 95 -8.55 -0.65 -1.86
CA LEU A 95 -7.14 -0.29 -2.04
C LEU A 95 -6.44 -1.12 -3.13
N ASP A 96 -7.01 -2.28 -3.47
CA ASP A 96 -6.52 -3.25 -4.46
C ASP A 96 -5.01 -3.56 -4.38
N PHE A 97 -4.45 -3.52 -3.19
CA PHE A 97 -3.04 -3.85 -3.00
C PHE A 97 -2.76 -5.33 -3.32
N LYS A 98 -1.58 -5.58 -3.88
CA LYS A 98 -1.03 -6.90 -4.16
C LYS A 98 0.31 -7.05 -3.42
N ALA A 99 0.54 -8.22 -2.84
CA ALA A 99 1.85 -8.52 -2.25
C ALA A 99 2.90 -8.76 -3.34
N VAL A 100 4.05 -8.09 -3.25
CA VAL A 100 5.17 -8.30 -4.19
C VAL A 100 5.72 -9.71 -4.07
N SER A 101 6.08 -10.13 -2.85
CA SER A 101 6.46 -11.51 -2.55
C SER A 101 6.49 -11.74 -1.04
N LYS A 102 5.69 -12.70 -0.54
CA LYS A 102 5.67 -13.03 0.90
C LYS A 102 7.02 -13.57 1.41
N SER A 103 7.83 -14.20 0.55
CA SER A 103 9.11 -14.80 0.92
C SER A 103 10.31 -13.89 0.64
N LYS A 104 10.37 -13.24 -0.52
CA LYS A 104 11.51 -12.39 -0.92
C LYS A 104 11.39 -10.95 -0.44
N ARG A 105 10.16 -10.43 -0.32
CA ARG A 105 9.85 -9.04 0.06
C ARG A 105 8.66 -8.99 1.03
N PRO A 106 8.75 -9.63 2.21
CA PRO A 106 7.66 -9.66 3.18
C PRO A 106 7.27 -8.24 3.57
N GLY A 107 5.97 -7.97 3.62
CA GLY A 107 5.45 -6.64 3.96
C GLY A 107 5.36 -5.65 2.81
N TRP A 108 5.94 -5.93 1.64
CA TRP A 108 5.89 -5.02 0.49
C TRP A 108 4.65 -5.27 -0.36
N LEU A 109 3.93 -4.18 -0.61
CA LEU A 109 2.70 -4.14 -1.36
C LEU A 109 2.81 -3.16 -2.53
N VAL A 110 2.13 -3.47 -3.62
CA VAL A 110 1.99 -2.61 -4.80
C VAL A 110 0.53 -2.50 -5.21
N GLY A 111 0.15 -1.38 -5.80
CA GLY A 111 -1.21 -1.14 -6.30
C GLY A 111 -1.19 -0.30 -7.57
N SER A 112 -2.22 -0.48 -8.41
CA SER A 112 -2.49 0.36 -9.58
C SER A 112 -3.71 1.22 -9.28
N TRP A 113 -3.51 2.51 -9.03
CA TRP A 113 -4.59 3.43 -8.62
C TRP A 113 -4.95 4.39 -9.75
N HIS A 114 -5.96 4.05 -10.54
CA HIS A 114 -6.27 4.75 -11.79
C HIS A 114 -7.08 6.04 -11.62
N GLU A 115 -7.83 6.21 -10.54
CA GLU A 115 -8.68 7.39 -10.31
C GLU A 115 -8.86 7.66 -8.81
N PRO A 116 -9.26 8.90 -8.44
CA PRO A 116 -9.74 9.20 -7.09
C PRO A 116 -10.97 8.34 -6.76
N LEU A 117 -10.89 7.57 -5.66
CA LEU A 117 -12.01 6.73 -5.20
C LEU A 117 -12.43 7.14 -3.78
N VAL A 118 -13.72 7.45 -3.62
CA VAL A 118 -14.34 7.73 -2.32
C VAL A 118 -14.92 6.44 -1.77
N ASN A 119 -14.79 6.21 -0.47
CA ASN A 119 -15.50 5.16 0.23
C ASN A 119 -16.74 5.74 0.91
N GLU A 120 -17.93 5.23 0.59
CA GLU A 120 -19.19 5.77 1.13
C GLU A 120 -19.36 5.53 2.64
N ASP A 121 -18.66 4.53 3.19
CA ASP A 121 -18.68 4.25 4.63
C ASP A 121 -17.75 5.18 5.42
N ASP A 122 -16.92 5.99 4.74
CA ASP A 122 -16.05 6.96 5.40
C ASP A 122 -16.79 8.27 5.69
N SER A 123 -17.03 8.54 6.97
CA SER A 123 -17.58 9.82 7.44
C SER A 123 -16.53 10.93 7.40
N THR A 124 -16.92 12.16 7.05
CA THR A 124 -16.00 13.32 7.00
C THR A 124 -15.17 13.46 8.28
N PHE A 125 -15.81 13.28 9.44
CA PHE A 125 -15.18 13.35 10.73
C PHE A 125 -15.10 11.97 11.38
N TYR A 126 -14.03 11.77 12.15
CA TYR A 126 -13.91 10.63 13.04
C TYR A 126 -14.23 11.08 14.46
N TYR A 127 -15.23 10.47 15.08
CA TYR A 127 -15.65 10.80 16.44
C TYR A 127 -15.08 9.77 17.42
N LEU A 128 -14.46 10.27 18.49
CA LEU A 128 -14.04 9.48 19.63
C LEU A 128 -15.20 9.53 20.63
N ASP A 129 -15.94 8.43 20.73
CA ASP A 129 -16.83 8.19 21.88
C ASP A 129 -16.02 8.17 23.19
#